data_AF-A0AA96NTK8-F1
#
_entry.id   AF-A0AA96NTK8-F1
#
_cell.length_a   1.000
_cell.length_b   1.000
_cell.length_c   1.000
_cell.angle_alpha   90.00
_cell.angle_beta   90.00
_cell.angle_gamma   90.00
#
_symmetry.space_group_name_H-M   'P 1'
#
loop_
_entity.id
_entity.type
_entity.pdbx_description
1 polymer ?
#
loop_
_entity_poly.entity_id
_entity_poly.type
_entity_poly.pdbx_seq_one_letter_code
_entity_poly.pdbx_strand_id
1 'polypeptide(L)'
;MSENIFYETKVFKRPKSIRPPSDAVEYFVLSESKMDYIFFNKEQLLLMYHLIRFGYFDREIISNLYSSLAPKKALKSLWLQGCIGNRNFPISAYEERDGRKKIYYVNSKFAKWLFSVLPNHNDLYELSFVTEYDYSMFSIAANNLYGGKPRTVNIHDLNTRRFCARITKDISERCQHLSFLELNFQFSFPTNRQAVTALPDAAIFVEGKCYYVEYDRNTEAHFQLLGKIIAYFSEPYYEDSTVFFIFDSLGTPKGKDKNDFHPRVLRFLKNIQELKYNKSDNTYLENLKEKGVSILASPSQLSASQISYHICGSLNLIKDIDWKITVERLSEIGGLPYDVLEIKSANDDSPFEYFVTVQNDSFEEEVLPLIRTSYIPAGFEKMLDELYREYKGQYNHVVIVFDKKINAQFYQLPYSPFFLSLFL
;
A
#
# COMPACT_ATOMS: atom_id res chain seq x y z
N MET A 1 -8.76 31.07 -5.78
CA MET A 1 -8.50 30.99 -7.22
C MET A 1 -7.64 29.75 -7.44
N SER A 2 -8.29 28.63 -7.76
CA SER A 2 -7.62 27.38 -8.11
C SER A 2 -7.15 27.47 -9.55
N GLU A 3 -5.85 27.73 -9.72
CA GLU A 3 -5.22 27.64 -11.03
C GLU A 3 -5.03 26.16 -11.35
N ASN A 4 -5.87 25.63 -12.24
CA ASN A 4 -5.69 24.33 -12.86
C ASN A 4 -4.26 24.31 -13.44
N ILE A 5 -3.36 23.47 -12.89
CA ILE A 5 -1.90 23.54 -13.14
C ILE A 5 -1.51 23.21 -14.60
N PHE A 6 -2.50 22.81 -15.39
CA PHE A 6 -2.43 22.40 -16.77
C PHE A 6 -2.70 23.61 -17.68
N TYR A 7 -1.68 24.44 -17.92
CA TYR A 7 -1.76 25.56 -18.86
C TYR A 7 -1.20 25.20 -20.23
N GLU A 8 -1.87 25.73 -21.26
CA GLU A 8 -1.54 25.71 -22.70
C GLU A 8 -1.09 24.35 -23.27
N THR A 9 -1.98 23.75 -24.06
CA THR A 9 -1.71 22.51 -24.79
C THR A 9 -0.62 22.74 -25.84
N LYS A 10 0.47 21.97 -25.74
CA LYS A 10 1.48 21.91 -26.81
C LYS A 10 1.21 20.73 -27.72
N VAL A 11 0.91 21.00 -28.98
CA VAL A 11 0.76 19.96 -30.01
C VAL A 11 2.13 19.36 -30.36
N PHE A 12 2.21 18.03 -30.40
CA PHE A 12 3.37 17.29 -30.90
C PHE A 12 3.67 17.67 -32.36
N LYS A 13 4.63 18.59 -32.58
CA LYS A 13 5.12 18.94 -33.92
C LYS A 13 6.40 18.15 -34.20
N ARG A 14 6.31 17.15 -35.08
CA ARG A 14 7.46 16.30 -35.46
C ARG A 14 8.64 17.15 -35.98
N PRO A 15 9.84 17.05 -35.39
CA PRO A 15 11.04 17.64 -35.98
C PRO A 15 11.30 17.01 -37.35
N LYS A 16 11.45 17.81 -38.41
CA LYS A 16 11.53 17.33 -39.80
C LYS A 16 12.75 16.44 -40.10
N SER A 17 13.79 16.46 -39.27
CA SER A 17 15.08 15.77 -39.49
C SER A 17 15.37 14.61 -38.54
N ILE A 18 14.50 14.32 -37.56
CA ILE A 18 14.72 13.28 -36.56
C ILE A 18 13.67 12.19 -36.70
N ARG A 19 14.11 10.93 -36.68
CA ARG A 19 13.21 9.76 -36.65
C ARG A 19 12.95 9.36 -35.20
N PRO A 20 11.79 9.71 -34.61
CA PRO A 20 11.45 9.26 -33.27
C PRO A 20 11.27 7.74 -33.22
N PRO A 21 11.41 7.12 -32.03
CA PRO A 21 10.95 5.74 -31.82
C PRO A 21 9.48 5.57 -32.22
N SER A 22 9.10 4.37 -32.68
CA SER A 22 7.75 4.10 -33.19
C SER A 22 6.66 4.21 -32.12
N ASP A 23 7.00 3.99 -30.85
CA ASP A 23 6.11 4.05 -29.69
C ASP A 23 6.14 5.41 -28.97
N ALA A 24 6.87 6.40 -29.49
CA ALA A 24 6.95 7.73 -28.89
C ALA A 24 5.65 8.51 -29.08
N VAL A 25 5.10 9.01 -27.98
CA VAL A 25 3.90 9.87 -27.95
C VAL A 25 4.24 11.33 -27.64
N GLU A 26 5.36 11.59 -26.96
CA GLU A 26 5.84 12.94 -26.62
C GLU A 26 7.36 13.05 -26.69
N TYR A 27 7.87 14.29 -26.71
CA TYR A 27 9.31 14.55 -26.58
C TYR A 27 9.63 15.79 -25.76
N PHE A 28 10.74 15.73 -25.02
CA PHE A 28 11.30 16.86 -24.30
C PHE A 28 12.59 17.35 -24.97
N VAL A 29 12.71 18.67 -25.12
CA VAL A 29 13.86 19.31 -25.77
C VAL A 29 14.94 19.62 -24.74
N LEU A 30 16.09 18.95 -24.84
CA LEU A 30 17.27 19.27 -24.06
C LEU A 30 18.00 20.49 -24.62
N SER A 31 18.19 20.50 -25.95
CA SER A 31 18.85 21.58 -26.68
C SER A 31 18.37 21.64 -28.12
N GLU A 32 17.73 22.76 -28.49
CA GLU A 32 17.30 22.99 -29.88
C GLU A 32 18.50 23.11 -30.83
N SER A 33 19.56 23.80 -30.42
CA SER A 33 20.76 24.03 -31.24
C SER A 33 21.54 22.75 -31.52
N LYS A 34 21.57 21.80 -30.57
CA LYS A 34 22.21 20.50 -30.75
C LYS A 34 21.27 19.43 -31.31
N MET A 35 20.00 19.77 -31.48
CA MET A 35 18.95 18.81 -31.85
C MET A 35 18.89 17.63 -30.87
N ASP A 36 19.05 17.89 -29.57
CA ASP A 36 19.01 16.89 -28.50
C ASP A 36 17.59 16.78 -27.91
N TYR A 37 16.98 15.61 -28.06
CA TYR A 37 15.61 15.33 -27.64
C TYR A 37 15.54 14.01 -26.85
N ILE A 38 14.64 13.97 -25.87
CA ILE A 38 14.27 12.73 -25.18
C ILE A 38 12.84 12.40 -25.58
N PHE A 39 12.63 11.21 -26.11
CA PHE A 39 11.31 10.72 -26.51
C PHE A 39 10.69 9.87 -25.40
N PHE A 40 9.38 9.98 -25.24
CA PHE A 40 8.61 9.30 -24.22
C PHE A 40 7.48 8.50 -24.87
N ASN A 41 7.33 7.24 -24.47
CA ASN A 41 6.06 6.53 -24.63
C ASN A 41 5.13 6.83 -23.43
N LYS A 42 3.91 6.30 -23.47
CA LYS A 42 2.89 6.57 -22.46
C LYS A 42 3.29 6.12 -21.06
N GLU A 43 3.86 4.91 -20.93
CA GLU A 43 4.32 4.38 -19.64
C GLU A 43 5.47 5.22 -19.05
N GLN A 44 6.34 5.76 -19.90
CA GLN A 44 7.43 6.66 -19.49
C GLN A 44 6.93 8.03 -19.04
N LEU A 45 5.88 8.59 -19.67
CA LEU A 45 5.24 9.82 -19.20
C LEU A 45 4.60 9.62 -17.82
N LEU A 46 3.86 8.53 -17.64
CA LEU A 46 3.27 8.17 -16.35
C LEU A 46 4.32 7.96 -15.27
N LEU A 47 5.42 7.27 -15.58
CA LEU A 47 6.54 7.12 -14.67
C LEU A 47 7.02 8.49 -14.19
N MET A 48 7.27 9.42 -15.11
CA MET A 48 7.75 10.77 -14.76
C MET A 48 6.75 11.54 -13.91
N TYR A 49 5.45 11.43 -14.20
CA TYR A 49 4.38 12.04 -13.41
C TYR A 49 4.37 11.51 -11.96
N HIS A 50 4.45 10.19 -11.76
CA HIS A 50 4.53 9.63 -10.41
C HIS A 50 5.84 10.00 -9.70
N LEU A 51 6.96 10.05 -10.42
CA LEU A 51 8.23 10.50 -9.85
C LEU A 51 8.18 11.95 -9.36
N ILE A 52 7.36 12.82 -9.99
CA ILE A 52 7.08 14.16 -9.47
C ILE A 52 6.30 14.09 -8.15
N ARG A 53 5.26 13.26 -8.07
CA ARG A 53 4.49 13.06 -6.82
C ARG A 53 5.36 12.56 -5.66
N PHE A 54 6.37 11.75 -5.95
CA PHE A 54 7.33 11.31 -4.94
C PHE A 54 8.25 12.44 -4.45
N GLY A 55 8.44 13.51 -5.24
CA GLY A 55 9.32 14.64 -4.98
C GLY A 55 10.81 14.31 -5.12
N TYR A 56 11.25 13.22 -4.50
CA TYR A 56 12.58 12.64 -4.64
C TYR A 56 12.52 11.11 -4.52
N PHE A 57 13.49 10.44 -5.13
CA PHE A 57 13.44 8.98 -5.32
C PHE A 57 14.82 8.39 -5.57
N ASP A 58 14.93 7.07 -5.48
CA ASP A 58 16.11 6.31 -5.89
C ASP A 58 15.78 5.33 -7.02
N ARG A 59 16.76 4.51 -7.42
CA ARG A 59 16.55 3.51 -8.49
C ARG A 59 15.55 2.43 -8.12
N GLU A 60 15.38 2.13 -6.84
CA GLU A 60 14.42 1.13 -6.38
C GLU A 60 13.00 1.60 -6.67
N ILE A 61 12.68 2.84 -6.31
CA ILE A 61 11.38 3.47 -6.61
C ILE A 61 11.12 3.50 -8.11
N ILE A 62 12.10 3.94 -8.92
CA ILE A 62 11.96 3.96 -10.39
C ILE A 62 11.64 2.56 -10.93
N SER A 63 12.37 1.55 -10.47
CA SER A 63 12.20 0.17 -10.93
C SER A 63 10.82 -0.36 -10.56
N ASN A 64 10.38 -0.18 -9.31
CA ASN A 64 9.11 -0.70 -8.83
C ASN A 64 7.93 -0.03 -9.53
N LEU A 65 7.95 1.30 -9.68
CA LEU A 65 6.91 2.03 -10.41
C LEU A 65 6.87 1.62 -11.88
N TYR A 66 8.01 1.52 -12.56
CA TYR A 66 8.01 1.13 -13.97
C TYR A 66 7.58 -0.32 -14.19
N SER A 67 7.99 -1.25 -13.32
CA SER A 67 7.48 -2.64 -13.35
C SER A 67 5.96 -2.70 -13.15
N SER A 68 5.38 -1.77 -12.42
CA SER A 68 3.93 -1.66 -12.25
C SER A 68 3.25 -1.12 -13.53
N LEU A 69 3.84 -0.11 -14.14
CA LEU A 69 3.34 0.54 -15.37
C LEU A 69 3.45 -0.37 -16.61
N ALA A 70 4.52 -1.16 -16.68
CA ALA A 70 4.81 -2.03 -17.81
C ALA A 70 5.34 -3.40 -17.35
N PRO A 71 4.49 -4.28 -16.76
CA PRO A 71 4.93 -5.55 -16.14
C PRO A 71 5.72 -6.47 -17.07
N LYS A 72 5.45 -6.40 -18.38
CA LYS A 72 6.08 -7.24 -19.41
C LYS A 72 7.28 -6.58 -20.09
N LYS A 73 7.68 -5.37 -19.69
CA LYS A 73 8.77 -4.61 -20.33
C LYS A 73 9.78 -4.13 -19.28
N ALA A 74 11.06 -4.37 -19.53
CA ALA A 74 12.11 -3.76 -18.73
C ALA A 74 12.32 -2.29 -19.10
N LEU A 75 12.62 -1.43 -18.12
CA LEU A 75 13.01 -0.05 -18.38
C LEU A 75 14.36 -0.05 -19.10
N LYS A 76 14.43 0.53 -20.30
CA LYS A 76 15.68 0.62 -21.04
C LYS A 76 16.68 1.49 -20.27
N SER A 77 17.75 0.88 -19.76
CA SER A 77 18.78 1.58 -18.98
C SER A 77 19.35 2.81 -19.72
N LEU A 78 19.61 2.69 -21.02
CA LEU A 78 20.09 3.78 -21.87
C LEU A 78 19.12 4.97 -21.91
N TRP A 79 17.81 4.70 -21.99
CA TRP A 79 16.80 5.76 -21.95
C TRP A 79 16.81 6.48 -20.60
N LEU A 80 16.85 5.72 -19.50
CA LEU A 80 16.89 6.31 -18.16
C LEU A 80 18.18 7.13 -17.95
N GLN A 81 19.34 6.66 -18.42
CA GLN A 81 20.57 7.46 -18.38
C GLN A 81 20.45 8.74 -19.20
N GLY A 82 19.80 8.68 -20.38
CA GLY A 82 19.51 9.86 -21.19
C GLY A 82 18.62 10.89 -20.49
N CYS A 83 17.81 10.46 -19.52
CA CYS A 83 16.99 11.35 -18.69
C CYS A 83 17.74 12.00 -17.53
N ILE A 84 18.91 11.49 -17.15
CA ILE A 84 19.65 11.93 -15.95
C ILE A 84 20.79 12.86 -16.35
N GLY A 85 20.80 14.06 -15.80
CA GLY A 85 21.88 15.02 -16.02
C GLY A 85 21.78 16.26 -15.15
N ASN A 86 22.24 17.39 -15.68
CA ASN A 86 22.13 18.68 -15.00
C ASN A 86 20.69 19.24 -15.05
N ARG A 87 20.48 20.48 -14.60
CA ARG A 87 19.15 21.14 -14.54
C ARG A 87 18.33 21.17 -15.84
N ASN A 88 18.97 20.94 -17.00
CA ASN A 88 18.29 20.93 -18.30
C ASN A 88 17.70 19.56 -18.64
N PHE A 89 18.05 18.51 -17.91
CA PHE A 89 17.55 17.15 -18.10
C PHE A 89 16.24 16.92 -17.32
N PRO A 90 15.46 15.88 -17.66
CA PRO A 90 14.28 15.51 -16.87
C PRO A 90 14.60 15.26 -15.40
N ILE A 91 15.67 14.52 -15.13
CA ILE A 91 16.07 14.08 -13.80
C ILE A 91 17.47 14.61 -13.48
N SER A 92 17.67 15.03 -12.23
CA SER A 92 18.99 15.33 -11.70
C SER A 92 19.27 14.53 -10.43
N ALA A 93 20.56 14.29 -10.17
CA ALA A 93 20.99 13.69 -8.92
C ALA A 93 21.00 14.74 -7.80
N TYR A 94 20.54 14.33 -6.61
CA TYR A 94 20.74 15.04 -5.37
C TYR A 94 22.08 14.57 -4.77
N GLU A 95 23.03 15.48 -4.67
CA GLU A 95 24.33 15.20 -4.07
C GLU A 95 24.21 15.22 -2.53
N GLU A 96 24.22 14.04 -1.90
CA GLU A 96 24.39 13.91 -0.46
C GLU A 96 25.88 14.01 -0.08
N ARG A 97 26.17 14.58 1.10
CA ARG A 97 27.55 14.71 1.62
C ARG A 97 28.25 13.36 1.84
N ASP A 98 27.50 12.30 2.11
CA ASP A 98 28.04 10.98 2.50
C ASP A 98 28.09 9.96 1.35
N GLY A 99 27.65 10.31 0.13
CA GLY A 99 27.92 9.57 -1.11
C GLY A 99 27.40 8.12 -1.25
N ARG A 100 26.78 7.52 -0.22
CA ARG A 100 26.45 6.08 -0.20
C ARG A 100 25.27 5.66 -1.08
N LYS A 101 24.30 6.54 -1.36
CA LYS A 101 23.18 6.26 -2.28
C LYS A 101 22.87 7.50 -3.13
N LYS A 102 22.69 7.28 -4.44
CA LYS A 102 22.26 8.36 -5.35
C LYS A 102 20.75 8.54 -5.22
N ILE A 103 20.36 9.69 -4.70
CA ILE A 103 18.98 10.18 -4.70
C ILE A 103 18.80 11.06 -5.94
N TYR A 104 17.60 11.07 -6.50
CA TYR A 104 17.23 11.81 -7.70
C TYR A 104 15.97 12.64 -7.45
N TYR A 105 15.75 13.62 -8.30
CA TYR A 105 14.54 14.43 -8.35
C TYR A 105 14.24 14.83 -9.80
N VAL A 106 12.97 15.12 -10.09
CA VAL A 106 12.56 15.67 -11.38
C VAL A 106 12.83 17.17 -11.41
N ASN A 107 13.47 17.70 -12.46
CA ASN A 107 13.75 19.13 -12.58
C ASN A 107 12.49 19.95 -12.85
N SER A 108 12.39 21.15 -12.26
CA SER A 108 11.21 22.01 -12.41
C SER A 108 10.92 22.42 -13.85
N LYS A 109 11.96 22.60 -14.69
CA LYS A 109 11.77 22.89 -16.13
C LYS A 109 11.02 21.74 -16.83
N PHE A 110 11.42 20.51 -16.53
CA PHE A 110 10.79 19.33 -17.10
C PHE A 110 9.39 19.10 -16.51
N ALA A 111 9.22 19.26 -15.19
CA ALA A 111 7.91 19.15 -14.55
C ALA A 111 6.87 20.10 -15.17
N LYS A 112 7.24 21.38 -15.37
CA LYS A 112 6.39 22.36 -16.08
C LYS A 112 6.03 21.91 -17.49
N TRP A 113 7.00 21.37 -18.23
CA TRP A 113 6.73 20.82 -19.56
C TRP A 113 5.77 19.62 -19.48
N LEU A 114 5.97 18.69 -18.55
CA LEU A 114 5.12 17.51 -18.38
C LEU A 114 3.68 17.92 -18.09
N PHE A 115 3.46 18.87 -17.17
CA PHE A 115 2.12 19.39 -16.89
C PHE A 115 1.49 20.14 -18.08
N SER A 116 2.27 20.73 -18.99
CA SER A 116 1.70 21.34 -20.21
C SER A 116 1.27 20.32 -21.27
N VAL A 117 1.80 19.08 -21.24
CA VAL A 117 1.50 18.06 -22.25
C VAL A 117 0.52 16.99 -21.75
N LEU A 118 0.47 16.70 -20.44
CA LEU A 118 -0.46 15.73 -19.86
C LEU A 118 -1.93 15.89 -20.28
N PRO A 119 -2.50 17.11 -20.44
CA PRO A 119 -3.88 17.29 -20.88
C PRO A 119 -4.15 16.80 -22.31
N ASN A 120 -3.12 16.62 -23.12
CA ASN A 120 -3.26 16.06 -24.47
C ASN A 120 -3.45 14.54 -24.44
N HIS A 121 -3.28 13.90 -23.28
CA HIS A 121 -3.42 12.47 -23.05
C HIS A 121 -4.56 12.27 -22.05
N ASN A 122 -5.81 12.33 -22.52
CA ASN A 122 -7.02 12.33 -21.67
C ASN A 122 -7.01 11.22 -20.61
N ASP A 123 -6.64 10.01 -21.02
CA ASP A 123 -6.54 8.85 -20.15
C ASP A 123 -5.46 8.96 -19.06
N LEU A 124 -4.46 9.81 -19.23
CA LEU A 124 -3.47 10.15 -18.19
C LEU A 124 -3.96 11.30 -17.31
N TYR A 125 -4.63 12.27 -17.92
CA TYR A 125 -5.15 13.44 -17.24
C TYR A 125 -6.25 13.08 -16.23
N GLU A 126 -7.19 12.20 -16.62
CA GLU A 126 -8.30 11.75 -15.78
C GLU A 126 -7.83 11.04 -14.49
N LEU A 127 -6.70 10.32 -14.53
CA LEU A 127 -6.12 9.69 -13.33
C LEU A 127 -5.77 10.71 -12.24
N SER A 128 -5.43 11.95 -12.64
CA SER A 128 -5.04 12.97 -11.67
C SER A 128 -6.19 13.46 -10.81
N PHE A 129 -7.45 13.33 -11.26
CA PHE A 129 -8.62 13.89 -10.59
C PHE A 129 -8.88 13.33 -9.19
N VAL A 130 -8.37 12.13 -8.90
CA VAL A 130 -8.45 11.53 -7.56
C VAL A 130 -7.71 12.35 -6.49
N THR A 131 -6.74 13.17 -6.90
CA THR A 131 -5.92 13.96 -5.98
C THR A 131 -5.84 15.45 -6.34
N GLU A 132 -6.10 15.81 -7.59
CA GLU A 132 -6.10 17.18 -8.10
C GLU A 132 -7.53 17.74 -8.12
N TYR A 133 -8.04 18.14 -6.96
CA TYR A 133 -9.34 18.79 -6.78
C TYR A 133 -9.23 19.98 -5.84
N ASP A 134 -10.23 20.86 -5.84
CA ASP A 134 -10.25 22.07 -5.02
C ASP A 134 -10.05 21.74 -3.53
N TYR A 135 -9.14 22.46 -2.89
CA TYR A 135 -8.77 22.27 -1.47
C TYR A 135 -8.17 20.89 -1.12
N SER A 136 -7.79 20.08 -2.11
CA SER A 136 -7.12 18.80 -1.88
C SER A 136 -5.79 18.98 -1.16
N MET A 137 -5.68 18.34 0.01
CA MET A 137 -4.40 18.20 0.74
C MET A 137 -3.44 17.22 0.06
N PHE A 138 -3.91 16.44 -0.92
CA PHE A 138 -3.13 15.42 -1.65
C PHE A 138 -2.54 15.93 -2.96
N SER A 139 -2.97 17.11 -3.41
CA SER A 139 -2.57 17.66 -4.70
C SER A 139 -1.08 17.97 -4.77
N ILE A 140 -0.55 17.93 -5.99
CA ILE A 140 0.79 18.42 -6.32
C ILE A 140 0.94 19.88 -5.89
N ALA A 141 -0.12 20.68 -6.08
CA ALA A 141 -0.15 22.09 -5.73
C ALA A 141 -0.03 22.32 -4.22
N ALA A 142 -0.88 21.66 -3.42
CA ALA A 142 -0.84 21.79 -1.96
C ALA A 142 0.54 21.41 -1.39
N ASN A 143 1.17 20.38 -1.95
CA ASN A 143 2.47 19.88 -1.51
C ASN A 143 3.67 20.51 -2.23
N ASN A 144 3.45 21.55 -3.05
CA ASN A 144 4.51 22.25 -3.79
C ASN A 144 5.44 21.29 -4.57
N LEU A 145 4.87 20.23 -5.17
CA LEU A 145 5.58 19.18 -5.87
C LEU A 145 5.79 19.51 -7.36
N TYR A 146 6.25 20.72 -7.68
CA TYR A 146 6.46 21.16 -9.07
C TYR A 146 7.84 20.78 -9.63
N GLY A 147 8.42 19.70 -9.09
CA GLY A 147 9.83 19.33 -9.28
C GLY A 147 10.81 20.36 -8.71
N GLY A 148 12.10 20.14 -8.96
CA GLY A 148 13.19 20.93 -8.45
C GLY A 148 13.98 20.22 -7.36
N LYS A 149 15.14 20.78 -7.04
CA LYS A 149 16.04 20.17 -6.06
C LYS A 149 15.37 20.18 -4.67
N PRO A 150 15.20 19.02 -4.01
CA PRO A 150 14.67 18.99 -2.65
C PRO A 150 15.63 19.74 -1.72
N ARG A 151 15.09 20.41 -0.69
CA ARG A 151 15.92 21.13 0.30
C ARG A 151 16.74 20.16 1.16
N THR A 152 16.09 19.08 1.57
CA THR A 152 16.63 18.02 2.41
C THR A 152 16.01 16.70 1.99
N VAL A 153 16.72 15.60 2.23
CA VAL A 153 16.19 14.25 2.07
C VAL A 153 16.17 13.62 3.47
N ASN A 154 14.98 13.34 3.98
CA ASN A 154 14.83 12.57 5.20
C ASN A 154 14.77 11.08 4.83
N ILE A 155 15.57 10.27 5.51
CA ILE A 155 15.62 8.83 5.29
C ILE A 155 14.34 8.11 5.75
N HIS A 156 13.58 8.69 6.70
CA HIS A 156 12.25 8.21 7.13
C HIS A 156 11.29 8.28 5.96
N ASP A 157 11.07 9.50 5.47
CA ASP A 157 10.27 9.84 4.31
C ASP A 157 10.69 9.07 3.04
N LEU A 158 12.00 8.85 2.83
CA LEU A 158 12.50 8.04 1.71
C LEU A 158 12.08 6.57 1.84
N ASN A 159 12.10 6.02 3.05
CA ASN A 159 11.67 4.64 3.29
C ASN A 159 10.15 4.50 3.12
N THR A 160 9.35 5.47 3.58
CA THR A 160 7.90 5.50 3.31
C THR A 160 7.61 5.48 1.81
N ARG A 161 8.34 6.29 1.02
CA ARG A 161 8.26 6.29 -0.45
C ARG A 161 8.61 4.94 -1.06
N ARG A 162 9.72 4.32 -0.63
CA ARG A 162 10.08 2.96 -1.07
C ARG A 162 8.97 1.96 -0.77
N PHE A 163 8.36 2.03 0.41
CA PHE A 163 7.24 1.16 0.78
C PHE A 163 6.05 1.33 -0.15
N CYS A 164 5.63 2.57 -0.43
CA CYS A 164 4.54 2.85 -1.37
C CYS A 164 4.84 2.27 -2.76
N ALA A 165 6.06 2.44 -3.26
CA ALA A 165 6.46 1.87 -4.55
C ALA A 165 6.45 0.33 -4.55
N ARG A 166 6.88 -0.33 -3.45
CA ARG A 166 6.81 -1.79 -3.31
C ARG A 166 5.36 -2.30 -3.26
N ILE A 167 4.49 -1.61 -2.53
CA ILE A 167 3.05 -1.93 -2.43
C ILE A 167 2.44 -1.88 -3.83
N THR A 168 2.66 -0.80 -4.58
CA THR A 168 2.14 -0.68 -5.95
C THR A 168 2.62 -1.79 -6.87
N LYS A 169 3.90 -2.16 -6.77
CA LYS A 169 4.46 -3.27 -7.54
C LYS A 169 3.77 -4.59 -7.20
N ASP A 170 3.63 -4.89 -5.91
CA ASP A 170 3.02 -6.14 -5.44
C ASP A 170 1.53 -6.23 -5.82
N ILE A 171 0.75 -5.14 -5.69
CA ILE A 171 -0.63 -5.07 -6.20
C ILE A 171 -0.67 -5.33 -7.70
N SER A 172 0.20 -4.67 -8.48
CA SER A 172 0.24 -4.85 -9.95
C SER A 172 0.61 -6.27 -10.36
N GLU A 173 1.49 -6.93 -9.61
CA GLU A 173 1.88 -8.33 -9.83
C GLU A 173 0.74 -9.30 -9.48
N ARG A 174 -0.09 -8.99 -8.49
CA ARG A 174 -1.29 -9.76 -8.12
C ARG A 174 -2.46 -9.52 -9.08
N CYS A 175 -2.55 -8.31 -9.63
CA CYS A 175 -3.65 -7.87 -10.48
C CYS A 175 -3.23 -7.76 -11.95
N GLN A 176 -2.41 -8.68 -12.47
CA GLN A 176 -1.89 -8.63 -13.86
C GLN A 176 -2.96 -8.63 -14.95
N HIS A 177 -4.19 -8.98 -14.60
CA HIS A 177 -5.35 -8.93 -15.50
C HIS A 177 -5.95 -7.52 -15.62
N LEU A 178 -5.54 -6.58 -14.77
CA LEU A 178 -5.89 -5.16 -14.81
C LEU A 178 -4.68 -4.34 -15.27
N SER A 179 -4.94 -3.30 -16.05
CA SER A 179 -3.93 -2.31 -16.41
C SER A 179 -3.70 -1.32 -15.27
N PHE A 180 -2.55 -0.65 -15.30
CA PHE A 180 -2.24 0.43 -14.35
C PHE A 180 -3.26 1.57 -14.40
N LEU A 181 -3.89 1.81 -15.56
CA LEU A 181 -4.92 2.83 -15.73
C LEU A 181 -6.22 2.43 -15.02
N GLU A 182 -6.61 1.15 -15.12
CA GLU A 182 -7.77 0.61 -14.39
C GLU A 182 -7.54 0.71 -12.88
N LEU A 183 -6.35 0.31 -12.42
CA LEU A 183 -5.99 0.39 -10.99
C LEU A 183 -5.86 1.83 -10.46
N ASN A 184 -5.72 2.82 -11.35
CA ASN A 184 -5.56 4.25 -11.06
C ASN A 184 -4.74 4.56 -9.80
N PHE A 185 -3.48 4.12 -9.78
CA PHE A 185 -2.61 4.40 -8.64
C PHE A 185 -2.28 5.89 -8.54
N GLN A 186 -2.59 6.52 -7.41
CA GLN A 186 -2.07 7.85 -7.07
C GLN A 186 -1.36 7.83 -5.71
N PHE A 187 -0.51 8.83 -5.50
CA PHE A 187 0.27 8.96 -4.27
C PHE A 187 0.23 10.39 -3.76
N SER A 188 0.24 10.52 -2.44
CA SER A 188 0.54 11.77 -1.77
C SER A 188 1.57 11.53 -0.67
N PHE A 189 2.57 12.40 -0.64
CA PHE A 189 3.52 12.48 0.46
C PHE A 189 3.44 13.91 0.99
N PRO A 190 2.84 14.13 2.16
CA PRO A 190 2.71 15.47 2.71
C PRO A 190 4.07 16.15 2.86
N THR A 191 4.19 17.38 2.36
CA THR A 191 5.42 18.18 2.47
C THR A 191 5.17 19.59 3.01
N ASN A 192 3.95 20.10 2.85
CA ASN A 192 3.57 21.39 3.41
C ASN A 192 3.19 21.23 4.89
N ARG A 193 3.28 22.30 5.68
CA ARG A 193 3.05 22.22 7.12
C ARG A 193 1.63 21.77 7.50
N GLN A 194 0.62 22.18 6.74
CA GLN A 194 -0.78 21.87 7.03
C GLN A 194 -1.05 20.38 6.79
N ALA A 195 -0.71 19.86 5.61
CA ALA A 195 -0.83 18.47 5.23
C ALA A 195 0.03 17.57 6.14
N VAL A 196 1.27 17.95 6.48
CA VAL A 196 2.11 17.17 7.41
C VAL A 196 1.49 17.08 8.81
N THR A 197 0.70 18.08 9.22
CA THR A 197 0.01 18.03 10.52
C THR A 197 -1.28 17.20 10.45
N ALA A 198 -1.95 17.22 9.31
CA ALA A 198 -3.28 16.65 9.14
C ALA A 198 -3.29 15.21 8.62
N LEU A 199 -2.30 14.85 7.78
CA LEU A 199 -2.23 13.60 7.05
C LEU A 199 -1.10 12.69 7.54
N PRO A 200 -1.21 11.37 7.31
CA PRO A 200 -0.15 10.41 7.61
C PRO A 200 1.07 10.58 6.71
N ASP A 201 2.15 9.84 6.99
CA ASP A 201 3.40 9.90 6.22
C ASP A 201 3.21 9.72 4.70
N ALA A 202 2.22 8.92 4.30
CA ALA A 202 1.77 8.83 2.91
C ALA A 202 0.29 8.45 2.78
N ALA A 203 -0.28 8.75 1.61
CA ALA A 203 -1.53 8.20 1.13
C ALA A 203 -1.33 7.52 -0.24
N ILE A 204 -1.91 6.34 -0.40
CA ILE A 204 -1.95 5.56 -1.64
C ILE A 204 -3.40 5.49 -2.08
N PHE A 205 -3.67 5.81 -3.34
CA PHE A 205 -4.98 5.65 -3.94
C PHE A 205 -4.96 4.48 -4.90
N VAL A 206 -5.98 3.63 -4.85
CA VAL A 206 -6.20 2.51 -5.78
C VAL A 206 -7.67 2.52 -6.16
N GLU A 207 -7.97 2.59 -7.45
CA GLU A 207 -9.33 2.79 -7.98
C GLU A 207 -10.08 3.96 -7.31
N GLY A 208 -9.36 5.04 -7.00
CA GLY A 208 -9.91 6.22 -6.33
C GLY A 208 -10.09 6.10 -4.82
N LYS A 209 -10.00 4.89 -4.23
CA LYS A 209 -10.08 4.68 -2.78
C LYS A 209 -8.75 5.02 -2.10
N CYS A 210 -8.81 5.79 -1.02
CA CYS A 210 -7.64 6.23 -0.27
C CYS A 210 -7.26 5.24 0.83
N TYR A 211 -5.96 4.95 0.93
CA TYR A 211 -5.34 4.15 1.98
C TYR A 211 -4.18 4.91 2.58
N TYR A 212 -4.09 4.93 3.90
CA TYR A 212 -3.07 5.70 4.60
C TYR A 212 -1.92 4.83 5.09
N VAL A 213 -0.71 5.37 5.06
CA VAL A 213 0.50 4.70 5.53
C VAL A 213 1.21 5.57 6.56
N GLU A 214 1.39 5.01 7.75
CA GLU A 214 2.23 5.50 8.83
C GLU A 214 3.47 4.64 8.90
N TYR A 215 4.66 5.23 8.80
CA TYR A 215 5.90 4.50 8.93
C TYR A 215 6.57 4.93 10.24
N ASP A 216 6.89 4.00 11.13
CA ASP A 216 7.62 4.27 12.36
C ASP A 216 8.92 3.45 12.33
N ARG A 217 10.04 4.11 12.64
CA ARG A 217 11.36 3.45 12.76
C ARG A 217 11.53 2.68 14.06
N ASN A 218 10.42 2.35 14.71
CA ASN A 218 10.37 1.86 16.07
C ASN A 218 11.02 2.87 17.05
N THR A 219 10.83 4.16 16.80
CA THR A 219 11.40 5.24 17.64
C THR A 219 10.35 6.05 18.37
N GLU A 220 9.13 6.12 17.83
CA GLU A 220 8.05 6.88 18.47
C GLU A 220 7.62 6.23 19.80
N ALA A 221 7.24 7.04 20.79
CA ALA A 221 6.70 6.47 22.02
C ALA A 221 5.24 6.02 21.78
N HIS A 222 4.79 4.97 22.49
CA HIS A 222 3.42 4.47 22.33
C HIS A 222 2.33 5.54 22.55
N PHE A 223 2.54 6.49 23.47
CA PHE A 223 1.58 7.56 23.69
C PHE A 223 1.50 8.54 22.50
N GLN A 224 2.58 8.73 21.74
CA GLN A 224 2.59 9.55 20.52
C GLN A 224 1.83 8.85 19.41
N LEU A 225 2.02 7.54 19.26
CA LEU A 225 1.25 6.71 18.32
C LEU A 225 -0.25 6.75 18.64
N LEU A 226 -0.63 6.65 19.92
CA LEU A 226 -2.02 6.83 20.34
C LEU A 226 -2.55 8.25 20.06
N GLY A 227 -1.69 9.26 20.17
CA GLY A 227 -2.00 10.62 19.74
C GLY A 227 -2.44 10.70 18.27
N LYS A 228 -1.76 9.96 17.38
CA LYS A 228 -2.16 9.84 15.97
C LYS A 228 -3.51 9.14 15.81
N ILE A 229 -3.78 8.09 16.60
CA ILE A 229 -5.08 7.39 16.58
C ILE A 229 -6.24 8.35 16.92
N ILE A 230 -6.03 9.31 17.82
CA ILE A 230 -7.05 10.32 18.15
C ILE A 230 -7.45 11.10 16.91
N ALA A 231 -6.48 11.54 16.10
CA ALA A 231 -6.77 12.25 14.86
C ALA A 231 -7.64 11.41 13.92
N TYR A 232 -7.37 10.11 13.82
CA TYR A 232 -8.08 9.24 12.87
C TYR A 232 -9.56 9.04 13.19
N PHE A 233 -9.98 9.03 14.45
CA PHE A 233 -11.41 8.98 14.78
C PHE A 233 -12.04 10.36 15.03
N SER A 234 -11.23 11.43 15.13
CA SER A 234 -11.75 12.78 15.40
C SER A 234 -12.01 13.58 14.12
N GLU A 235 -11.23 13.34 13.07
CA GLU A 235 -11.27 14.12 11.85
C GLU A 235 -12.12 13.45 10.74
N PRO A 236 -13.10 14.16 10.14
CA PRO A 236 -14.05 13.54 9.18
C PRO A 236 -13.43 12.92 7.93
N TYR A 237 -12.27 13.41 7.48
CA TYR A 237 -11.62 12.91 6.25
C TYR A 237 -10.94 11.54 6.41
N TYR A 238 -10.99 10.96 7.61
CA TYR A 238 -10.59 9.58 7.87
C TYR A 238 -11.77 8.61 7.94
N GLU A 239 -13.02 9.08 7.88
CA GLU A 239 -14.19 8.17 7.92
C GLU A 239 -14.10 7.09 6.83
N ASP A 240 -14.45 5.86 7.20
CA ASP A 240 -14.38 4.66 6.35
C ASP A 240 -12.99 4.37 5.73
N SER A 241 -11.92 4.88 6.35
CA SER A 241 -10.55 4.68 5.86
C SER A 241 -9.80 3.54 6.54
N THR A 242 -8.74 3.08 5.88
CA THR A 242 -7.78 2.13 6.44
C THR A 242 -6.43 2.79 6.62
N VAL A 243 -5.85 2.68 7.81
CA VAL A 243 -4.51 3.18 8.15
C VAL A 243 -3.57 2.02 8.46
N PHE A 244 -2.47 1.95 7.71
CA PHE A 244 -1.43 0.94 7.87
C PHE A 244 -0.22 1.52 8.61
N PHE A 245 0.08 0.99 9.78
CA PHE A 245 1.30 1.26 10.54
C PHE A 245 2.39 0.24 10.20
N ILE A 246 3.51 0.74 9.68
CA ILE A 246 4.69 -0.04 9.31
C ILE A 246 5.79 0.23 10.34
N PHE A 247 6.13 -0.77 11.15
CA PHE A 247 7.19 -0.67 12.15
C PHE A 247 8.51 -1.23 11.59
N ASP A 248 9.45 -0.35 11.31
CA ASP A 248 10.77 -0.69 10.79
C ASP A 248 11.80 -0.98 11.88
N SER A 249 12.89 -1.64 11.49
CA SER A 249 14.03 -1.95 12.38
C SER A 249 13.67 -2.82 13.59
N LEU A 250 12.45 -3.38 13.61
CA LEU A 250 12.12 -4.54 14.42
C LEU A 250 12.89 -5.71 13.79
N GLY A 251 14.10 -5.97 14.29
CA GLY A 251 15.05 -6.92 13.70
C GLY A 251 14.42 -8.29 13.42
N THR A 252 15.04 -9.09 12.55
CA THR A 252 14.61 -10.47 12.36
C THR A 252 14.66 -11.17 13.72
N PRO A 253 13.54 -11.70 14.25
CA PRO A 253 13.56 -12.41 15.53
C PRO A 253 14.67 -13.46 15.52
N LYS A 254 15.61 -13.36 16.46
CA LYS A 254 16.71 -14.31 16.61
C LYS A 254 16.24 -15.39 17.58
N GLY A 255 16.14 -16.64 17.14
CA GLY A 255 15.76 -17.77 18.00
C GLY A 255 14.83 -18.77 17.32
N LYS A 256 14.17 -19.61 18.13
CA LYS A 256 13.09 -20.53 17.69
C LYS A 256 11.78 -19.79 17.36
N ASP A 257 11.64 -18.56 17.83
CA ASP A 257 10.44 -17.71 17.74
C ASP A 257 10.46 -16.77 16.51
N LYS A 258 11.03 -17.25 15.39
CA LYS A 258 11.31 -16.43 14.19
C LYS A 258 10.07 -15.85 13.51
N ASN A 259 8.90 -16.33 13.88
CA ASN A 259 7.64 -15.92 13.29
C ASN A 259 6.80 -15.16 14.31
N ASP A 260 7.16 -15.04 15.59
CA ASP A 260 6.23 -14.41 16.54
C ASP A 260 5.95 -12.94 16.20
N PHE A 261 4.69 -12.55 16.35
CA PHE A 261 4.28 -11.16 16.22
C PHE A 261 5.08 -10.30 17.20
N HIS A 262 5.69 -9.23 16.68
CA HIS A 262 6.62 -8.45 17.48
C HIS A 262 5.90 -7.84 18.71
N PRO A 263 6.43 -7.99 19.95
CA PRO A 263 5.71 -7.59 21.18
C PRO A 263 5.28 -6.12 21.22
N ARG A 264 6.05 -5.24 20.59
CA ARG A 264 5.68 -3.82 20.45
C ARG A 264 4.42 -3.63 19.60
N VAL A 265 4.30 -4.35 18.48
CA VAL A 265 3.12 -4.29 17.61
C VAL A 265 1.90 -4.80 18.40
N LEU A 266 2.04 -5.94 19.07
CA LEU A 266 1.00 -6.49 19.94
C LEU A 266 0.58 -5.49 21.03
N ARG A 267 1.55 -4.88 21.74
CA ARG A 267 1.26 -3.87 22.75
C ARG A 267 0.55 -2.65 22.18
N PHE A 268 0.94 -2.18 21.00
CA PHE A 268 0.28 -1.07 20.33
C PHE A 268 -1.18 -1.41 19.99
N LEU A 269 -1.43 -2.55 19.35
CA LEU A 269 -2.79 -3.01 19.02
C LEU A 269 -3.64 -3.23 20.27
N LYS A 270 -3.05 -3.83 21.31
CA LYS A 270 -3.70 -4.06 22.61
C LYS A 270 -4.09 -2.74 23.29
N ASN A 271 -3.22 -1.74 23.27
CA ASN A 271 -3.53 -0.42 23.81
C ASN A 271 -4.72 0.24 23.09
N ILE A 272 -4.83 0.09 21.77
CA ILE A 272 -5.99 0.59 21.02
C ILE A 272 -7.26 -0.13 21.48
N GLN A 273 -7.19 -1.44 21.71
CA GLN A 273 -8.32 -2.25 22.13
C GLN A 273 -8.80 -1.95 23.55
N GLU A 274 -7.89 -1.78 24.50
CA GLU A 274 -8.22 -1.81 25.94
C GLU A 274 -8.23 -0.44 26.62
N LEU A 275 -7.45 0.53 26.15
CA LEU A 275 -7.38 1.83 26.82
C LEU A 275 -8.62 2.66 26.53
N LYS A 276 -9.19 3.26 27.57
CA LYS A 276 -10.26 4.26 27.44
C LYS A 276 -9.69 5.59 26.95
N TYR A 277 -10.44 6.27 26.09
CA TYR A 277 -10.11 7.62 25.64
C TYR A 277 -10.75 8.67 26.55
N ASN A 278 -9.95 9.57 27.12
CA ASN A 278 -10.40 10.62 28.05
C ASN A 278 -11.23 10.07 29.24
N LYS A 279 -12.23 10.83 29.69
CA LYS A 279 -13.24 10.41 30.67
C LYS A 279 -14.40 9.62 30.01
N SER A 280 -14.30 9.33 28.71
CA SER A 280 -15.33 8.51 28.06
C SER A 280 -15.21 7.07 28.53
N ASP A 281 -16.32 6.34 28.50
CA ASP A 281 -16.29 4.91 28.74
C ASP A 281 -15.81 4.09 27.52
N ASN A 282 -15.68 4.74 26.36
CA ASN A 282 -15.29 4.11 25.11
C ASN A 282 -13.76 3.94 25.02
N THR A 283 -13.33 2.80 24.46
CA THR A 283 -11.93 2.56 24.10
C THR A 283 -11.55 3.26 22.79
N TYR A 284 -10.25 3.37 22.49
CA TYR A 284 -9.80 3.89 21.18
C TYR A 284 -10.41 3.08 20.03
N LEU A 285 -10.46 1.74 20.16
CA LEU A 285 -11.08 0.85 19.20
C LEU A 285 -12.57 1.14 18.97
N GLU A 286 -13.33 1.43 20.03
CA GLU A 286 -14.76 1.73 19.91
C GLU A 286 -14.98 3.04 19.16
N ASN A 287 -14.20 4.08 19.46
CA ASN A 287 -14.25 5.34 18.71
C ASN A 287 -13.86 5.15 17.22
N LEU A 288 -12.86 4.30 16.93
CA LEU A 288 -12.49 3.97 15.56
C LEU A 288 -13.61 3.24 14.81
N LYS A 289 -14.25 2.24 15.45
CA LYS A 289 -15.38 1.50 14.89
C LYS A 289 -16.57 2.40 14.59
N GLU A 290 -16.89 3.35 15.47
CA GLU A 290 -17.95 4.35 15.25
C GLU A 290 -17.72 5.21 13.99
N LYS A 291 -16.46 5.35 13.56
CA LYS A 291 -16.05 6.11 12.37
C LYS A 291 -15.74 5.24 11.14
N GLY A 292 -15.89 3.92 11.23
CA GLY A 292 -15.51 3.01 10.15
C GLY A 292 -13.99 2.94 9.89
N VAL A 293 -13.17 3.43 10.82
CA VAL A 293 -11.71 3.50 10.64
C VAL A 293 -11.06 2.18 11.04
N SER A 294 -10.29 1.58 10.12
CA SER A 294 -9.55 0.35 10.37
C SER A 294 -8.06 0.62 10.58
N ILE A 295 -7.50 0.09 11.68
CA ILE A 295 -6.07 0.20 12.00
C ILE A 295 -5.39 -1.15 11.86
N LEU A 296 -4.36 -1.18 11.02
CA LEU A 296 -3.54 -2.35 10.73
C LEU A 296 -2.09 -2.02 11.11
N ALA A 297 -1.41 -2.85 11.92
CA ALA A 297 0.01 -2.68 12.29
C ALA A 297 0.87 -3.92 12.02
N SER A 298 2.01 -3.76 11.33
CA SER A 298 2.92 -4.86 10.95
C SER A 298 4.39 -4.45 10.92
N PRO A 299 5.33 -5.39 11.11
CA PRO A 299 6.75 -5.14 10.85
C PRO A 299 7.07 -4.94 9.37
N SER A 300 8.13 -4.18 9.11
CA SER A 300 8.48 -3.70 7.77
C SER A 300 8.79 -4.80 6.74
N GLN A 301 9.22 -5.99 7.17
CA GLN A 301 9.64 -7.07 6.28
C GLN A 301 8.48 -7.65 5.43
N LEU A 302 7.27 -7.69 5.98
CA LEU A 302 6.09 -8.28 5.32
C LEU A 302 5.03 -7.25 4.93
N SER A 303 5.18 -6.02 5.44
CA SER A 303 4.17 -4.97 5.32
C SER A 303 3.75 -4.69 3.87
N ALA A 304 4.68 -4.66 2.91
CA ALA A 304 4.32 -4.38 1.52
C ALA A 304 3.36 -5.42 0.93
N SER A 305 3.63 -6.71 1.13
CA SER A 305 2.79 -7.83 0.65
C SER A 305 1.44 -7.87 1.39
N GLN A 306 1.48 -7.69 2.71
CA GLN A 306 0.29 -7.63 3.58
C GLN A 306 -0.67 -6.50 3.22
N ILE A 307 -0.14 -5.29 3.07
CA ILE A 307 -0.93 -4.10 2.69
C ILE A 307 -1.52 -4.30 1.30
N SER A 308 -0.72 -4.77 0.35
CA SER A 308 -1.16 -5.01 -1.03
C SER A 308 -2.32 -5.99 -1.08
N TYR A 309 -2.25 -7.09 -0.35
CA TYR A 309 -3.33 -8.07 -0.29
C TYR A 309 -4.59 -7.52 0.37
N HIS A 310 -4.46 -6.79 1.48
CA HIS A 310 -5.62 -6.14 2.10
C HIS A 310 -6.31 -5.18 1.13
N ILE A 311 -5.54 -4.33 0.44
CA ILE A 311 -6.09 -3.39 -0.55
C ILE A 311 -6.82 -4.17 -1.66
N CYS A 312 -6.16 -5.16 -2.25
CA CYS A 312 -6.73 -5.99 -3.31
C CYS A 312 -8.02 -6.69 -2.87
N GLY A 313 -8.04 -7.28 -1.68
CA GLY A 313 -9.22 -7.95 -1.12
C GLY A 313 -10.35 -6.96 -0.85
N SER A 314 -10.05 -5.81 -0.23
CA SER A 314 -11.05 -4.78 0.09
C SER A 314 -11.71 -4.14 -1.14
N LEU A 315 -11.08 -4.26 -2.30
CA LEU A 315 -11.56 -3.77 -3.60
C LEU A 315 -12.03 -4.91 -4.52
N ASN A 316 -11.98 -6.17 -4.06
CA ASN A 316 -12.29 -7.36 -4.87
C ASN A 316 -11.50 -7.43 -6.20
N LEU A 317 -10.25 -6.96 -6.21
CA LEU A 317 -9.43 -6.88 -7.42
C LEU A 317 -8.84 -8.22 -7.84
N ILE A 318 -8.71 -9.17 -6.92
CA ILE A 318 -8.14 -10.47 -7.23
C ILE A 318 -9.30 -11.43 -7.52
N LYS A 319 -9.52 -11.73 -8.80
CA LYS A 319 -10.57 -12.66 -9.28
C LYS A 319 -10.34 -14.10 -8.86
N ASP A 320 -9.07 -14.52 -8.89
CA ASP A 320 -8.61 -15.81 -8.43
C ASP A 320 -7.59 -15.57 -7.33
N ILE A 321 -8.07 -15.32 -6.12
CA ILE A 321 -7.19 -15.52 -4.98
C ILE A 321 -6.93 -17.03 -5.06
N ASP A 322 -5.69 -17.44 -5.38
CA ASP A 322 -5.11 -18.79 -5.38
C ASP A 322 -5.29 -19.49 -4.00
N TRP A 323 -6.53 -19.52 -3.52
CA TRP A 323 -7.04 -19.66 -2.16
C TRP A 323 -8.43 -20.30 -2.18
N LYS A 324 -8.82 -20.93 -3.30
CA LYS A 324 -9.97 -21.83 -3.27
C LYS A 324 -9.60 -22.93 -2.29
N ILE A 325 -10.17 -22.87 -1.09
CA ILE A 325 -10.00 -23.92 -0.09
C ILE A 325 -10.74 -25.13 -0.68
N THR A 326 -9.96 -26.13 -1.07
CA THR A 326 -10.46 -27.41 -1.55
C THR A 326 -10.16 -28.49 -0.52
N VAL A 327 -10.93 -29.58 -0.60
CA VAL A 327 -10.74 -30.75 0.27
C VAL A 327 -9.30 -31.24 0.13
N GLU A 328 -8.84 -31.40 -1.11
CA GLU A 328 -7.47 -31.80 -1.46
C GLU A 328 -6.42 -30.91 -0.77
N ARG A 329 -6.55 -29.57 -0.87
CA ARG A 329 -5.57 -28.64 -0.32
C ARG A 329 -5.54 -28.65 1.21
N LEU A 330 -6.70 -28.74 1.87
CA LEU A 330 -6.75 -28.84 3.34
C LEU A 330 -6.17 -30.17 3.83
N SER A 331 -6.47 -31.27 3.14
CA SER A 331 -5.94 -32.60 3.46
C SER A 331 -4.42 -32.69 3.26
N GLU A 332 -3.86 -32.04 2.23
CA GLU A 332 -2.42 -32.05 1.95
C GLU A 332 -1.58 -31.27 2.96
N ILE A 333 -2.08 -30.13 3.45
CA ILE A 333 -1.30 -29.22 4.31
C ILE A 333 -1.18 -29.74 5.74
N GLY A 334 -2.13 -30.58 6.16
CA GLY A 334 -2.24 -31.07 7.53
C GLY A 334 -2.54 -29.94 8.53
N GLY A 335 -2.74 -30.29 9.80
CA GLY A 335 -3.00 -29.32 10.87
C GLY A 335 -4.46 -29.17 11.28
N LEU A 336 -5.39 -29.73 10.50
CA LEU A 336 -6.69 -30.13 11.04
C LEU A 336 -6.53 -31.49 11.74
N PRO A 337 -7.22 -31.72 12.88
CA PRO A 337 -7.10 -32.97 13.63
C PRO A 337 -7.73 -34.18 12.91
N TYR A 338 -8.42 -33.97 11.78
CA TYR A 338 -9.39 -34.89 11.21
C TYR A 338 -9.35 -34.92 9.67
N ASP A 339 -9.86 -36.00 9.07
CA ASP A 339 -9.95 -36.14 7.61
C ASP A 339 -11.03 -35.22 7.04
N VAL A 340 -10.70 -34.44 6.01
CA VAL A 340 -11.63 -33.49 5.40
C VAL A 340 -12.54 -34.19 4.40
N LEU A 341 -13.85 -34.08 4.62
CA LEU A 341 -14.88 -34.70 3.77
C LEU A 341 -15.47 -33.70 2.78
N GLU A 342 -15.85 -32.52 3.25
CA GLU A 342 -16.59 -31.53 2.47
C GLU A 342 -16.24 -30.10 2.91
N ILE A 343 -16.32 -29.14 1.99
CA ILE A 343 -16.22 -27.71 2.29
C ILE A 343 -17.41 -26.99 1.65
N LYS A 344 -18.11 -26.18 2.46
CA LYS A 344 -19.19 -25.30 2.02
C LYS A 344 -18.83 -23.86 2.31
N SER A 345 -19.13 -22.96 1.38
CA SER A 345 -19.10 -21.53 1.67
C SER A 345 -20.23 -21.19 2.63
N ALA A 346 -19.95 -20.29 3.56
CA ALA A 346 -20.98 -19.80 4.46
C ALA A 346 -21.94 -18.85 3.74
N ASN A 347 -23.12 -18.65 4.32
CA ASN A 347 -24.05 -17.61 3.86
C ASN A 347 -23.53 -16.23 4.27
N ASP A 348 -23.99 -15.18 3.57
CA ASP A 348 -23.52 -13.80 3.78
C ASP A 348 -23.70 -13.26 5.21
N ASP A 349 -24.64 -13.80 5.99
CA ASP A 349 -24.91 -13.40 7.38
C ASP A 349 -24.01 -14.09 8.42
N SER A 350 -23.16 -15.02 8.00
CA SER A 350 -22.26 -15.78 8.88
C SER A 350 -20.98 -15.00 9.18
N PRO A 351 -20.48 -15.01 10.43
CA PRO A 351 -19.15 -14.47 10.74
C PRO A 351 -17.99 -15.35 10.22
N PHE A 352 -18.31 -16.57 9.77
CA PHE A 352 -17.39 -17.51 9.14
C PHE A 352 -17.49 -17.44 7.62
N GLU A 353 -16.39 -17.69 6.93
CA GLU A 353 -16.34 -17.72 5.46
C GLU A 353 -16.65 -19.12 4.90
N TYR A 354 -16.25 -20.17 5.63
CA TYR A 354 -16.43 -21.57 5.22
C TYR A 354 -16.82 -22.45 6.40
N PHE A 355 -17.49 -23.55 6.08
CA PHE A 355 -17.71 -24.67 6.98
C PHE A 355 -17.05 -25.91 6.38
N VAL A 356 -16.20 -26.56 7.16
CA VAL A 356 -15.46 -27.76 6.76
C VAL A 356 -16.03 -28.94 7.53
N THR A 357 -16.62 -29.91 6.83
CA THR A 357 -17.03 -31.17 7.45
C THR A 357 -15.85 -32.11 7.48
N VAL A 358 -15.57 -32.67 8.65
CA VAL A 358 -14.46 -33.57 8.91
C VAL A 358 -14.92 -34.84 9.61
N GLN A 359 -14.19 -35.94 9.46
CA GLN A 359 -14.44 -37.17 10.19
C GLN A 359 -13.49 -37.31 11.38
N ASN A 360 -14.03 -37.38 12.59
CA ASN A 360 -13.22 -37.51 13.80
C ASN A 360 -12.73 -38.95 14.05
N ASP A 361 -11.88 -39.13 15.06
CA ASP A 361 -11.32 -40.45 15.43
C ASP A 361 -12.38 -41.49 15.84
N SER A 362 -13.60 -41.06 16.15
CA SER A 362 -14.76 -41.93 16.45
C SER A 362 -15.61 -42.24 15.21
N PHE A 363 -15.15 -41.85 14.01
CA PHE A 363 -15.85 -41.95 12.73
C PHE A 363 -17.13 -41.12 12.65
N GLU A 364 -17.30 -40.13 13.53
CA GLU A 364 -18.43 -39.19 13.50
C GLU A 364 -18.07 -37.94 12.69
N GLU A 365 -19.07 -37.36 12.02
CA GLU A 365 -18.90 -36.12 11.29
C GLU A 365 -18.97 -34.92 12.24
N GLU A 366 -18.00 -34.02 12.09
CA GLU A 366 -17.93 -32.75 12.81
C GLU A 366 -17.84 -31.59 11.82
N VAL A 367 -18.44 -30.45 12.15
CA VAL A 367 -18.37 -29.23 11.34
C VAL A 367 -17.44 -28.22 11.99
N LEU A 368 -16.40 -27.82 11.26
CA LEU A 368 -15.42 -26.81 11.67
C LEU A 368 -15.66 -25.50 10.89
N PRO A 369 -16.11 -24.43 11.56
CA PRO A 369 -16.19 -23.11 10.94
C PRO A 369 -14.80 -22.55 10.70
N LEU A 370 -14.67 -21.72 9.66
CA LEU A 370 -13.38 -21.19 9.23
C LEU A 370 -13.46 -19.69 8.95
N ILE A 371 -12.50 -18.94 9.50
CA ILE A 371 -12.28 -17.51 9.25
C ILE A 371 -10.89 -17.35 8.63
N ARG A 372 -10.75 -16.49 7.61
CA ARG A 372 -9.45 -16.17 7.04
C ARG A 372 -8.96 -14.84 7.57
N THR A 373 -7.65 -14.76 7.71
CA THR A 373 -7.00 -13.50 7.98
C THR A 373 -5.62 -13.43 7.35
N SER A 374 -5.40 -12.41 6.53
CA SER A 374 -4.07 -12.04 6.03
C SER A 374 -3.36 -11.07 6.97
N TYR A 375 -4.07 -10.54 7.97
CA TYR A 375 -3.61 -9.42 8.77
C TYR A 375 -4.26 -9.36 10.14
N ILE A 376 -3.52 -8.93 11.16
CA ILE A 376 -4.06 -8.79 12.53
C ILE A 376 -4.42 -7.33 12.78
N PRO A 377 -5.70 -6.93 12.61
CA PRO A 377 -6.13 -5.56 12.87
C PRO A 377 -6.21 -5.28 14.37
N ALA A 378 -6.30 -3.99 14.72
CA ALA A 378 -6.72 -3.60 16.05
C ALA A 378 -8.10 -4.20 16.36
N GLY A 379 -8.26 -4.80 17.55
CA GLY A 379 -9.49 -5.48 17.95
C GLY A 379 -9.61 -6.95 17.54
N PHE A 380 -8.59 -7.54 16.90
CA PHE A 380 -8.60 -8.96 16.55
C PHE A 380 -8.81 -9.87 17.78
N GLU A 381 -8.13 -9.59 18.91
CA GLU A 381 -8.32 -10.36 20.14
C GLU A 381 -9.76 -10.24 20.67
N LYS A 382 -10.34 -9.03 20.64
CA LYS A 382 -11.76 -8.81 21.03
C LYS A 382 -12.73 -9.57 20.11
N MET A 383 -12.47 -9.61 18.81
CA MET A 383 -13.25 -10.41 17.86
C MET A 383 -13.20 -11.91 18.21
N LEU A 384 -12.02 -12.43 18.57
CA LEU A 384 -11.89 -13.82 19.00
C LEU A 384 -12.60 -14.11 20.33
N ASP A 385 -12.57 -13.17 21.28
CA ASP A 385 -13.35 -13.27 22.53
C ASP A 385 -14.86 -13.34 22.26
N GLU A 386 -15.36 -12.49 21.36
CA GLU A 386 -16.77 -12.45 20.95
C GLU A 386 -17.19 -13.77 20.29
N LEU A 387 -16.41 -14.25 19.32
CA LEU A 387 -16.63 -15.53 18.66
C LEU A 387 -16.62 -16.71 19.65
N TYR A 388 -15.66 -16.75 20.57
CA TYR A 388 -15.61 -17.82 21.58
C TYR A 388 -16.85 -17.82 22.47
N ARG A 389 -17.28 -16.64 22.95
CA ARG A 389 -18.45 -16.53 23.83
C ARG A 389 -19.73 -17.00 23.16
N GLU A 390 -19.89 -16.67 21.88
CA GLU A 390 -21.10 -16.98 21.11
C GLU A 390 -21.14 -18.44 20.63
N TYR A 391 -19.99 -18.99 20.19
CA TYR A 391 -19.97 -20.24 19.42
C TYR A 391 -19.35 -21.46 20.14
N LYS A 392 -18.72 -21.30 21.31
CA LYS A 392 -18.12 -22.44 22.05
C LYS A 392 -19.08 -23.57 22.43
N GLY A 393 -20.40 -23.30 22.44
CA GLY A 393 -21.42 -24.31 22.71
C GLY A 393 -21.92 -25.04 21.46
N GLN A 394 -21.58 -24.53 20.27
CA GLN A 394 -22.05 -25.07 18.97
C GLN A 394 -20.94 -25.84 18.24
N TYR A 395 -19.70 -25.40 18.37
CA TYR A 395 -18.55 -26.00 17.72
C TYR A 395 -17.46 -26.33 18.74
N ASN A 396 -16.75 -27.45 18.57
CA ASN A 396 -15.60 -27.75 19.42
C ASN A 396 -14.37 -26.95 19.00
N HIS A 397 -14.25 -26.68 17.70
CA HIS A 397 -13.14 -25.93 17.13
C HIS A 397 -13.60 -24.92 16.08
N VAL A 398 -12.87 -23.81 15.97
CA VAL A 398 -12.95 -22.83 14.89
C VAL A 398 -11.55 -22.69 14.27
N VAL A 399 -11.48 -22.78 12.95
CA VAL A 399 -10.22 -22.72 12.20
C VAL A 399 -9.95 -21.28 11.77
N ILE A 400 -8.78 -20.77 12.11
CA ILE A 400 -8.28 -19.48 11.64
C ILE A 400 -7.19 -19.75 10.60
N VAL A 401 -7.50 -19.40 9.36
CA VAL A 401 -6.59 -19.56 8.22
C VAL A 401 -5.75 -18.31 8.07
N PHE A 402 -4.46 -18.47 8.26
CA PHE A 402 -3.44 -17.49 7.95
C PHE A 402 -2.83 -17.74 6.58
N ASP A 403 -2.62 -16.67 5.83
CA ASP A 403 -1.87 -16.76 4.59
C ASP A 403 -0.36 -16.86 4.88
N LYS A 404 0.26 -18.02 4.61
CA LYS A 404 1.67 -18.25 4.90
C LYS A 404 2.61 -17.47 3.98
N LYS A 405 2.17 -17.14 2.76
CA LYS A 405 2.94 -16.34 1.80
C LYS A 405 2.94 -14.86 2.17
N ILE A 406 1.93 -14.40 2.92
CA ILE A 406 1.72 -12.99 3.26
C ILE A 406 2.06 -12.69 4.71
N ASN A 407 1.64 -13.54 5.63
CA ASN A 407 1.92 -13.45 7.05
C ASN A 407 2.84 -14.61 7.47
N ALA A 408 4.15 -14.40 7.35
CA ALA A 408 5.11 -15.30 7.97
C ALA A 408 5.12 -15.17 9.51
N GLN A 409 4.21 -14.39 10.12
CA GLN A 409 4.16 -14.20 11.55
C GLN A 409 3.08 -15.04 12.25
N PHE A 410 3.51 -15.79 13.26
CA PHE A 410 2.70 -16.49 14.22
C PHE A 410 2.09 -15.52 15.23
N TYR A 411 0.79 -15.65 15.44
CA TYR A 411 0.05 -14.98 16.49
C TYR A 411 -0.52 -16.04 17.41
N GLN A 412 -0.20 -15.94 18.70
CA GLN A 412 -0.73 -16.88 19.68
C GLN A 412 -2.23 -16.65 19.86
N LEU A 413 -3.02 -17.62 19.43
CA LEU A 413 -4.47 -17.58 19.54
C LEU A 413 -4.90 -17.82 21.00
N PRO A 414 -5.87 -17.04 21.52
CA PRO A 414 -6.48 -17.31 22.82
C PRO A 414 -7.35 -18.59 22.77
N TYR A 415 -7.79 -19.06 23.94
CA TYR A 415 -8.73 -20.20 24.09
C TYR A 415 -8.32 -21.52 23.41
N SER A 416 -7.02 -21.79 23.24
CA SER A 416 -6.56 -23.09 22.75
C SER A 416 -7.13 -24.25 23.61
N PRO A 417 -7.69 -25.32 23.01
CA PRO A 417 -7.66 -25.69 21.60
C PRO A 417 -8.87 -25.24 20.76
N PHE A 418 -9.75 -24.35 21.25
CA PHE A 418 -10.93 -23.92 20.49
C PHE A 418 -10.56 -23.26 19.16
N PHE A 419 -9.65 -22.29 19.16
CA PHE A 419 -9.14 -21.71 17.93
C PHE A 419 -7.92 -22.50 17.42
N LEU A 420 -8.04 -23.06 16.22
CA LEU A 420 -6.98 -23.78 15.52
C LEU A 420 -6.36 -22.89 14.46
N SER A 421 -5.03 -22.77 14.44
CA SER A 421 -4.32 -22.02 13.39
C SER A 421 -3.96 -22.92 12.22
N LEU A 422 -4.35 -22.53 11.01
CA LEU A 422 -3.92 -23.17 9.78
C LEU A 422 -3.15 -22.15 8.92
N PHE A 423 -2.02 -22.56 8.33
CA PHE A 423 -1.18 -21.68 7.50
C PHE A 423 -1.16 -22.20 6.06
N LEU A 424 -1.89 -21.53 5.17
CA LEU A 424 -2.14 -21.94 3.77
C LEU A 424 -1.28 -21.22 2.73
#